data_AF-A0A2K4YC06-F1
#
_entry.id   AF-A0A2K4YC06-F1
#
_cell.length_a   1.000
_cell.length_b   1.000
_cell.length_c   1.000
_cell.angle_alpha   90.00
_cell.angle_beta   90.00
_cell.angle_gamma   90.00
#
_symmetry.space_group_name_H-M   'P 1'
#
loop_
_entity.id
_entity.type
_entity.pdbx_description
1 polymer ?
#
loop_
_entity_poly.entity_id
_entity_poly.type
_entity_poly.pdbx_seq_one_letter_code
_entity_poly.pdbx_strand_id
1 'polypeptide(L)'
;MRKHPWGCQKFAVSGRPADMYGGTLAGARGLLFAPTTPESLVAESVARLQPDSTRAIIGDMVALNLVKTTRVKTPVLVLGGEHDEIYPPSVVHKTAKAYGTRATIIPDMGHSVTLEPEWPTLAGHIVSWLKEQGL
;
A
#
# COMPACT_ATOMS: atom_id res chain seq x y z
N MET A 1 -10.57 2.53 -2.98
CA MET A 1 -11.51 3.33 -2.13
C MET A 1 -12.80 3.81 -2.82
N ARG A 2 -12.81 4.16 -4.11
CA ARG A 2 -13.98 4.73 -4.81
C ARG A 2 -15.20 3.79 -4.91
N LYS A 3 -14.98 2.48 -4.82
CA LYS A 3 -16.02 1.43 -4.92
C LYS A 3 -16.79 1.23 -3.59
N HIS A 4 -16.23 1.64 -2.44
CA HIS A 4 -16.82 1.44 -1.11
C HIS A 4 -16.64 2.67 -0.19
N PRO A 5 -17.29 3.82 -0.51
CA PRO A 5 -17.08 5.07 0.23
C PRO A 5 -17.50 4.97 1.71
N TRP A 6 -18.59 4.26 1.99
CA TRP A 6 -19.06 3.99 3.36
C TRP A 6 -18.10 3.09 4.15
N GLY A 7 -17.44 2.15 3.46
CA GLY A 7 -16.45 1.26 4.08
C GLY A 7 -15.23 2.02 4.60
N CYS A 8 -14.78 3.05 3.87
CA CYS A 8 -13.64 3.87 4.28
C CYS A 8 -13.96 4.74 5.51
N GLN A 9 -15.17 5.30 5.59
CA GLN A 9 -15.60 6.08 6.76
C GLN A 9 -15.74 5.18 8.00
N LYS A 10 -16.32 3.99 7.83
CA LYS A 10 -16.44 3.01 8.91
C LYS A 10 -15.06 2.55 9.41
N PHE A 11 -14.13 2.27 8.49
CA PHE A 11 -12.75 1.92 8.81
C PHE A 11 -12.04 2.99 9.64
N ALA A 12 -12.22 4.28 9.32
CA ALA A 12 -11.61 5.36 10.09
C ALA A 12 -12.02 5.37 11.57
N VAL A 13 -13.20 4.83 11.90
CA VAL A 13 -13.71 4.72 13.27
C VAL A 13 -13.37 3.36 13.90
N SER A 14 -13.52 2.26 13.15
CA SER A 14 -13.37 0.90 13.67
C SER A 14 -11.93 0.40 13.68
N GLY A 15 -11.08 0.94 12.80
CA GLY A 15 -9.75 0.43 12.49
C GLY A 15 -9.75 -0.96 11.85
N ARG A 16 -10.91 -1.57 11.54
CA ARG A 16 -10.98 -2.96 11.05
C ARG A 16 -10.79 -2.99 9.53
N PRO A 17 -9.71 -3.57 8.98
CA PRO A 17 -9.47 -3.57 7.53
C PRO A 17 -10.62 -4.19 6.73
N ALA A 18 -11.32 -5.17 7.30
CA ALA A 18 -12.50 -5.80 6.71
C ALA A 18 -13.61 -4.81 6.32
N ASP A 19 -13.73 -3.67 7.02
CA ASP A 19 -14.70 -2.64 6.69
C ASP A 19 -14.37 -1.92 5.37
N MET A 20 -13.11 -1.91 4.95
CA MET A 20 -12.70 -1.30 3.67
C MET A 20 -13.09 -2.14 2.45
N TYR A 21 -13.18 -3.45 2.60
CA TYR A 21 -13.44 -4.40 1.50
C TYR A 21 -14.71 -5.25 1.70
N GLY A 22 -15.57 -4.87 2.65
CA GLY A 22 -16.85 -5.54 2.89
C GLY A 22 -16.75 -6.92 3.52
N GLY A 23 -15.60 -7.30 4.09
CA GLY A 23 -15.42 -8.56 4.81
C GLY A 23 -15.46 -9.83 3.95
N THR A 24 -15.30 -9.72 2.63
CA THR A 24 -15.30 -10.87 1.71
C THR A 24 -13.91 -11.10 1.10
N LEU A 25 -13.59 -12.34 0.72
CA LEU A 25 -12.34 -12.65 0.00
C LEU A 25 -12.26 -11.94 -1.36
N ALA A 26 -13.38 -11.85 -2.09
CA ALA A 26 -13.44 -11.16 -3.37
C ALA A 26 -13.16 -9.65 -3.22
N GLY A 27 -13.73 -9.03 -2.18
CA GLY A 27 -13.43 -7.64 -1.85
C GLY A 27 -11.98 -7.46 -1.42
N ALA A 28 -11.46 -8.36 -0.58
CA ALA A 28 -10.06 -8.32 -0.15
C ALA A 28 -9.11 -8.43 -1.34
N ARG A 29 -9.33 -9.37 -2.26
CA ARG A 29 -8.59 -9.48 -3.53
C ARG A 29 -8.65 -8.15 -4.29
N GLY A 30 -9.85 -7.64 -4.54
CA GLY A 30 -10.03 -6.44 -5.34
C GLY A 30 -9.51 -5.14 -4.72
N LEU A 31 -9.17 -5.12 -3.43
CA LEU A 31 -8.61 -3.96 -2.75
C LEU A 31 -7.12 -4.11 -2.44
N LEU A 32 -6.67 -5.30 -2.05
CA LEU A 32 -5.38 -5.54 -1.43
C LEU A 32 -4.38 -6.29 -2.31
N PHE A 33 -4.82 -6.95 -3.38
CA PHE A 33 -4.00 -7.91 -4.14
C PHE A 33 -4.18 -7.75 -5.65
N ALA A 34 -3.23 -8.25 -6.44
CA ALA A 34 -3.40 -8.36 -7.87
C ALA A 34 -4.50 -9.39 -8.25
N PRO A 35 -5.10 -9.27 -9.45
CA PRO A 35 -6.07 -10.26 -9.94
C PRO A 35 -5.50 -11.68 -10.02
N THR A 36 -4.19 -11.81 -10.25
CA THR A 36 -3.46 -13.07 -10.44
C THR A 36 -3.05 -13.73 -9.12
N THR A 37 -3.20 -13.05 -7.97
CA THR A 37 -2.79 -13.60 -6.68
C THR A 37 -3.60 -14.86 -6.32
N PRO A 38 -2.93 -15.99 -5.98
CA PRO A 38 -3.59 -17.23 -5.59
C PRO A 38 -4.59 -17.03 -4.45
N GLU A 39 -5.75 -17.65 -4.55
CA GLU A 39 -6.81 -17.49 -3.55
C GLU A 39 -6.41 -17.95 -2.15
N SER A 40 -5.63 -19.04 -2.08
CA SER A 40 -5.08 -19.53 -0.81
C SER A 40 -4.28 -18.46 -0.09
N LEU A 41 -3.43 -17.72 -0.82
CA LEU A 41 -2.60 -16.66 -0.28
C LEU A 41 -3.41 -15.44 0.17
N VAL A 42 -4.46 -15.09 -0.59
CA VAL A 42 -5.41 -14.04 -0.18
C VAL A 42 -6.10 -14.44 1.12
N ALA A 43 -6.60 -15.68 1.21
CA ALA A 43 -7.31 -16.18 2.38
C ALA A 43 -6.39 -16.26 3.62
N GLU A 44 -5.19 -16.77 3.45
CA GLU A 44 -4.18 -16.87 4.51
C GLU A 44 -3.78 -15.48 5.04
N SER A 45 -3.64 -14.50 4.13
CA SER A 45 -3.33 -13.11 4.50
C SER A 45 -4.49 -12.45 5.23
N VAL A 46 -5.73 -12.58 4.74
CA VAL A 46 -6.93 -12.02 5.37
C VAL A 46 -7.14 -12.59 6.77
N ALA A 47 -6.89 -13.88 6.97
CA ALA A 47 -7.01 -14.53 8.28
C ALA A 47 -6.05 -13.96 9.34
N ARG A 48 -4.96 -13.32 8.91
CA ARG A 48 -3.96 -12.70 9.80
C ARG A 48 -4.18 -11.21 10.02
N LEU A 49 -5.04 -10.55 9.26
CA LEU A 49 -5.31 -9.12 9.42
C LEU A 49 -5.89 -8.82 10.81
N GLN A 50 -5.37 -7.77 11.43
CA GLN A 50 -5.82 -7.27 12.72
C GLN A 50 -6.35 -5.84 12.57
N PRO A 51 -7.14 -5.33 13.53
CA PRO A 51 -7.51 -3.93 13.54
C PRO A 51 -6.28 -3.02 13.64
N ASP A 52 -6.24 -1.99 12.80
CA ASP A 52 -5.26 -0.93 12.84
C ASP A 52 -5.51 0.04 14.00
N SER A 53 -4.46 0.75 14.41
CA SER A 53 -4.59 1.82 15.40
C SER A 53 -5.29 3.03 14.78
N THR A 54 -6.52 3.31 15.19
CA THR A 54 -7.28 4.50 14.77
C THR A 54 -6.56 5.80 15.12
N ARG A 55 -5.82 5.83 16.24
CA ARG A 55 -4.95 6.95 16.61
C ARG A 55 -3.85 7.17 15.57
N ALA A 56 -3.18 6.11 15.11
CA ALA A 56 -2.14 6.21 14.09
C ALA A 56 -2.72 6.65 12.74
N ILE A 57 -3.86 6.08 12.34
CA ILE A 57 -4.54 6.46 11.09
C ILE A 57 -4.91 7.95 11.10
N ILE A 58 -5.67 8.40 12.10
CA ILE A 58 -6.18 9.78 12.12
C ILE A 58 -5.06 10.78 12.44
N GLY A 59 -4.24 10.46 13.44
CA GLY A 59 -3.19 11.33 13.94
C GLY A 59 -2.03 11.46 12.97
N ASP A 60 -1.41 10.34 12.60
CA ASP A 60 -0.12 10.35 11.91
C ASP A 60 -0.25 10.22 10.38
N MET A 61 -1.31 9.57 9.87
CA MET A 61 -1.46 9.32 8.43
C MET A 61 -2.39 10.31 7.72
N VAL A 62 -3.40 10.87 8.39
CA VAL A 62 -4.45 11.67 7.73
C VAL A 62 -4.43 13.18 8.04
N ALA A 63 -4.23 13.61 9.30
CA ALA A 63 -4.51 15.03 9.64
C ALA A 63 -3.49 15.74 10.54
N LEU A 64 -3.00 15.13 11.62
CA LEU A 64 -2.38 15.90 12.72
C LEU A 64 -0.85 16.01 12.62
N ASN A 65 -0.17 14.96 12.21
CA ASN A 65 1.30 14.86 12.25
C ASN A 65 1.89 14.43 10.90
N LEU A 66 1.41 15.06 9.83
CA LEU A 66 1.83 14.72 8.47
C LEU A 66 3.27 15.12 8.17
N VAL A 67 3.95 14.29 7.38
CA VAL A 67 5.33 14.53 6.95
C VAL A 67 5.42 15.78 6.07
N LYS A 68 6.36 16.68 6.42
CA LYS A 68 6.76 17.80 5.57
C LYS A 68 7.85 17.32 4.60
N THR A 69 7.46 16.81 3.44
CA THR A 69 8.39 16.16 2.48
C THR A 69 9.55 17.07 2.07
N THR A 70 9.36 18.40 2.04
CA THR A 70 10.42 19.39 1.76
C THR A 70 11.58 19.38 2.76
N ARG A 71 11.36 18.85 3.97
CA ARG A 71 12.38 18.68 5.02
C ARG A 71 13.16 17.37 4.92
N VAL A 72 12.71 16.41 4.12
CA VAL A 72 13.41 15.14 3.92
C VAL A 72 14.55 15.37 2.93
N LYS A 73 15.79 15.11 3.37
CA LYS A 73 17.02 15.31 2.57
C LYS A 73 17.73 14.02 2.21
N THR A 74 17.33 12.90 2.82
CA THR A 74 17.84 11.57 2.50
C THR A 74 17.27 11.10 1.16
N PRO A 75 18.02 10.31 0.36
CA PRO A 75 17.48 9.64 -0.82
C PRO A 75 16.23 8.80 -0.46
N VAL A 76 15.22 8.82 -1.33
CA VAL A 76 13.97 8.06 -1.15
C VAL A 76 13.68 7.24 -2.39
N LEU A 77 13.46 5.94 -2.19
CA LEU A 77 12.88 5.03 -3.18
C LEU A 77 11.37 4.99 -3.02
N VAL A 78 10.63 5.12 -4.12
CA VAL A 78 9.17 5.01 -4.14
C VAL A 78 8.77 3.88 -5.08
N LEU A 79 8.17 2.84 -4.52
CA LEU A 79 7.65 1.66 -5.24
C LEU A 79 6.14 1.56 -5.02
N GLY A 80 5.42 0.98 -5.97
CA GLY A 80 4.01 0.65 -5.82
C GLY A 80 3.55 -0.43 -6.80
N GLY A 81 2.44 -1.09 -6.51
CA GLY A 81 1.83 -2.08 -7.41
C GLY A 81 0.92 -1.45 -8.46
N GLU A 82 0.88 -2.02 -9.66
CA GLU A 82 0.00 -1.59 -10.75
C GLU A 82 -1.49 -1.65 -10.38
N HIS A 83 -1.88 -2.66 -9.62
CA HIS A 83 -3.27 -2.94 -9.23
C HIS A 83 -3.63 -2.48 -7.81
N ASP A 84 -2.80 -1.63 -7.20
CA ASP A 84 -3.09 -1.07 -5.86
C ASP A 84 -4.34 -0.16 -5.90
N GLU A 85 -5.39 -0.53 -5.18
CA GLU A 85 -6.66 0.23 -5.10
C GLU A 85 -6.77 1.10 -3.83
N ILE A 86 -5.77 1.04 -2.95
CA ILE A 86 -5.58 1.91 -1.79
C ILE A 86 -4.71 3.11 -2.19
N TYR A 87 -3.53 2.85 -2.73
CA TYR A 87 -2.59 3.84 -3.26
C TYR A 87 -2.32 3.59 -4.75
N PRO A 88 -3.28 3.95 -5.64
CA PRO A 88 -3.13 3.68 -7.06
C PRO A 88 -1.88 4.36 -7.65
N PRO A 89 -1.34 3.88 -8.79
CA PRO A 89 -0.11 4.40 -9.38
C PRO A 89 -0.03 5.93 -9.46
N SER A 90 -1.15 6.59 -9.76
CA SER A 90 -1.23 8.07 -9.77
C SER A 90 -0.88 8.73 -8.42
N VAL A 91 -1.22 8.11 -7.30
CA VAL A 91 -0.84 8.55 -5.94
C VAL A 91 0.63 8.27 -5.70
N VAL A 92 1.12 7.09 -6.09
CA VAL A 92 2.54 6.72 -5.97
C VAL A 92 3.43 7.71 -6.74
N HIS A 93 3.05 8.09 -7.96
CA HIS A 93 3.74 9.13 -8.73
C HIS A 93 3.70 10.51 -8.06
N LYS A 94 2.57 10.90 -7.45
CA LYS A 94 2.49 12.15 -6.67
C LYS A 94 3.42 12.12 -5.47
N THR A 95 3.51 10.98 -4.77
CA THR A 95 4.43 10.77 -3.66
C THR A 95 5.87 10.92 -4.14
N ALA A 96 6.26 10.25 -5.22
CA ALA A 96 7.60 10.38 -5.79
C ALA A 96 7.93 11.84 -6.16
N LYS A 97 6.99 12.55 -6.80
CA LYS A 97 7.13 13.98 -7.09
C LYS A 97 7.32 14.82 -5.82
N ALA A 98 6.57 14.54 -4.76
CA ALA A 98 6.67 15.26 -3.48
C ALA A 98 8.03 15.04 -2.78
N TYR A 99 8.71 13.93 -3.05
CA TYR A 99 10.06 13.62 -2.59
C TYR A 99 11.16 13.93 -3.61
N GLY A 100 10.82 14.48 -4.79
CA GLY A 100 11.80 14.81 -5.82
C GLY A 100 12.46 13.59 -6.49
N THR A 101 11.80 12.44 -6.51
CA THR A 101 12.28 11.18 -7.09
C THR A 101 11.33 10.66 -8.17
N ARG A 102 11.64 9.49 -8.74
CA ARG A 102 10.75 8.76 -9.67
C ARG A 102 10.14 7.55 -8.96
N ALA A 103 8.87 7.27 -9.28
CA ALA A 103 8.22 6.05 -8.83
C ALA A 103 8.52 4.91 -9.79
N THR A 104 8.69 3.72 -9.25
CA THR A 104 8.68 2.47 -10.02
C THR A 104 7.40 1.73 -9.69
N ILE A 105 6.59 1.47 -10.72
CA ILE A 105 5.36 0.69 -10.61
C ILE A 105 5.68 -0.74 -11.01
N ILE A 106 5.41 -1.69 -10.12
CA ILE A 106 5.66 -3.11 -10.38
C ILE A 106 4.39 -3.70 -11.03
N PRO A 107 4.52 -4.30 -12.22
CA PRO A 107 3.37 -4.90 -12.92
C PRO A 107 2.81 -6.08 -12.13
N ASP A 108 1.53 -6.38 -12.35
CA ASP A 108 0.85 -7.56 -11.78
C ASP A 108 0.92 -7.65 -10.24
N MET A 109 1.07 -6.51 -9.55
CA MET A 109 1.08 -6.42 -8.09
C MET A 109 -0.01 -5.48 -7.56
N GLY A 110 -0.66 -5.87 -6.48
CA GLY A 110 -1.64 -5.07 -5.74
C GLY A 110 -1.01 -4.23 -4.62
N HIS A 111 -1.79 -3.99 -3.58
CA HIS A 111 -1.36 -3.20 -2.42
C HIS A 111 -0.40 -3.96 -1.51
N SER A 112 -0.61 -5.28 -1.36
CA SER A 112 0.12 -6.13 -0.44
C SER A 112 1.42 -6.62 -1.07
N VAL A 113 2.23 -5.69 -1.59
CA VAL A 113 3.38 -5.97 -2.45
C VAL A 113 4.42 -6.91 -1.82
N THR A 114 4.51 -6.95 -0.49
CA THR A 114 5.43 -7.84 0.24
C THR A 114 4.91 -9.26 0.44
N LEU A 115 3.63 -9.50 0.16
CA LEU A 115 2.96 -10.80 0.34
C LEU A 115 2.65 -11.50 -0.98
N GLU A 116 2.67 -10.78 -2.09
CA GLU A 116 2.29 -11.32 -3.40
C GLU A 116 3.41 -12.15 -4.05
N PRO A 117 3.11 -13.08 -4.97
CA PRO A 117 4.10 -13.98 -5.55
C PRO A 117 5.33 -13.28 -6.16
N GLU A 118 5.12 -12.09 -6.74
CA GLU A 118 6.16 -11.28 -7.37
C GLU A 118 6.95 -10.38 -6.40
N TRP A 119 6.80 -10.57 -5.08
CA TRP A 119 7.61 -9.86 -4.08
C TRP A 119 9.14 -9.95 -4.31
N PRO A 120 9.73 -11.02 -4.90
CA PRO A 120 11.17 -11.04 -5.18
C PRO A 120 11.60 -9.96 -6.17
N THR A 121 10.73 -9.58 -7.12
CA THR A 121 10.97 -8.49 -8.07
C THR A 121 11.04 -7.15 -7.33
N LEU A 122 10.08 -6.89 -6.44
CA LEU A 122 10.09 -5.72 -5.55
C LEU A 122 11.38 -5.68 -4.69
N ALA A 123 11.76 -6.80 -4.09
CA ALA A 123 12.99 -6.91 -3.30
C ALA A 123 14.25 -6.64 -4.14
N GLY A 124 14.29 -7.11 -5.38
CA GLY A 124 15.37 -6.84 -6.34
C GLY A 124 15.54 -5.35 -6.64
N HIS A 125 14.45 -4.59 -6.75
CA HIS A 125 14.50 -3.13 -6.88
C HIS A 125 15.09 -2.45 -5.64
N ILE A 126 14.71 -2.90 -4.44
CA ILE A 126 15.24 -2.36 -3.18
C ILE A 126 16.74 -2.64 -3.09
N VAL A 127 17.18 -3.87 -3.34
CA VAL A 127 18.60 -4.26 -3.28
C VAL A 127 19.43 -3.48 -4.30
N SER A 128 18.95 -3.35 -5.53
CA SER A 128 19.64 -2.59 -6.58
C SER A 128 19.78 -1.11 -6.19
N TRP A 129 18.69 -0.51 -5.69
CA TRP A 129 18.71 0.88 -5.25
C TRP A 129 19.67 1.10 -4.08
N LEU A 130 19.71 0.20 -3.09
CA LEU A 130 20.65 0.29 -1.96
C LEU A 130 22.11 0.26 -2.46
N LYS A 131 22.43 -0.65 -3.39
CA LYS A 131 23.77 -0.71 -4.01
C LYS A 131 24.13 0.57 -4.74
N GLU A 132 23.19 1.20 -5.46
CA GLU A 132 23.39 2.49 -6.11
C GLU A 132 23.65 3.63 -5.09
N GLN A 133 23.11 3.51 -3.87
CA GLN A 133 23.41 4.43 -2.76
C GLN A 133 24.72 4.08 -2.02
N GLY A 134 25.37 2.96 -2.34
CA GLY A 134 26.56 2.47 -1.65
C GLY A 134 26.28 1.81 -0.30
N LEU A 135 25.09 1.24 -0.13
CA LEU A 135 24.62 0.53 1.08
C LEU A 135 24.55 -0.99 0.88
#